data_AF-W2MJL5-F1
#
_entry.id   AF-W2MJL5-F1
#
_cell.length_a   1.000
_cell.length_b   1.000
_cell.length_c   1.000
_cell.angle_alpha   90.00
_cell.angle_beta   90.00
_cell.angle_gamma   90.00
#
_symmetry.space_group_name_H-M   'P 1'
#
loop_
_entity.id
_entity.type
_entity.pdbx_description
1 polymer ?
#
loop_
_entity_poly.entity_id
_entity_poly.type
_entity_poly.pdbx_seq_one_letter_code
_entity_poly.pdbx_strand_id
1 'polypeptide(L)'
;TNMFMINFVEFAAESSRGVVLATLFLYTKSLGGDLAFMGMLTSLFSVGRLISSTVFGWMCDHYSFRSVYLVSSGICLVGNIIYLIADQHVTGSLIALAASRFIVGFGAGNRSVCRADVASITTINQRLPYLTLLATVVFLGYALTPGLGSLVANTDSYLLGVHFNKFTSPGMILIVFNLLTIIGMVTVYDESVGVHDGPLESPRTAATSNTLSDPTAMPERIVNIGAAVFIFLNFNARGILSVFETVNIPLFIEATDSDPESVSAVVAASNFQFYLGLLGLLSYFSIEHFRHSLRDVSWVQLGFATLLAGNVLLIVAPTQLSFPQLAVAEFLVWSVGCPITTAVVLAAFSKLLGGRPQGTLMGLLGSAASISRIVLPLLPAAIPTLTPVFWINIVLCASSMALLWWYSTLVHKTKMAMLADVENAFRIVSPPNDPRSPLGSDKADFPDK
;
A
#
# COMPACT_ATOMS: atom_id res chain seq x y z
N THR A 1 22.01 -2.94 -12.04
CA THR A 1 22.37 -1.75 -11.24
C THR A 1 21.21 -0.78 -11.07
N ASN A 2 20.59 -0.27 -12.14
CA ASN A 2 19.45 0.65 -12.05
C ASN A 2 18.27 0.10 -11.23
N MET A 3 17.88 -1.16 -11.43
CA MET A 3 16.82 -1.78 -10.61
C MET A 3 17.09 -1.70 -9.11
N PHE A 4 18.34 -1.91 -8.69
CA PHE A 4 18.71 -1.78 -7.28
C PHE A 4 18.53 -0.35 -6.79
N MET A 5 18.99 0.64 -7.57
CA MET A 5 18.86 2.05 -7.24
C MET A 5 17.39 2.50 -7.15
N ILE A 6 16.54 2.09 -8.09
CA ILE A 6 15.10 2.40 -8.08
C ILE A 6 14.44 1.81 -6.82
N ASN A 7 14.74 0.55 -6.51
CA ASN A 7 14.23 -0.09 -5.30
C ASN A 7 14.76 0.60 -4.05
N PHE A 8 16.02 1.03 -4.02
CA PHE A 8 16.61 1.71 -2.86
C PHE A 8 15.98 3.10 -2.62
N VAL A 9 15.64 3.85 -3.67
CA VAL A 9 14.88 5.10 -3.54
C VAL A 9 13.51 4.84 -2.91
N GLU A 10 12.77 3.87 -3.44
CA GLU A 10 11.43 3.54 -2.92
C GLU A 10 11.52 3.06 -1.47
N PHE A 11 12.54 2.25 -1.15
CA PHE A 11 12.83 1.83 0.22
C PHE A 11 13.07 3.03 1.14
N ALA A 12 13.93 3.97 0.76
CA ALA A 12 14.25 5.16 1.56
C ALA A 12 13.03 6.08 1.74
N ALA A 13 12.22 6.24 0.69
CA ALA A 13 10.98 7.02 0.73
C ALA A 13 9.98 6.42 1.72
N GLU A 14 9.75 5.10 1.69
CA GLU A 14 8.83 4.43 2.62
C GLU A 14 9.39 4.29 4.04
N SER A 15 10.71 4.14 4.16
CA SER A 15 11.42 4.17 5.46
C SER A 15 11.17 5.49 6.19
N SER A 16 11.01 6.59 5.45
CA SER A 16 10.73 7.90 6.04
C SER A 16 9.41 7.96 6.81
N ARG A 17 8.47 7.04 6.53
CA ARG A 17 7.26 6.82 7.32
C ARG A 17 7.50 5.77 8.42
N GLY A 18 8.14 4.65 8.08
CA GLY A 18 8.31 3.51 8.99
C GLY A 18 9.26 3.76 10.16
N VAL A 19 10.44 4.34 9.93
CA VAL A 19 11.48 4.55 10.97
C VAL A 19 10.97 5.38 12.15
N VAL A 20 10.14 6.38 11.87
CA VAL A 20 9.58 7.28 12.90
C VAL A 20 8.29 6.76 13.49
N LEU A 21 7.67 5.73 12.91
CA LEU A 21 6.32 5.27 13.27
C LEU A 21 6.22 4.89 14.76
N ALA A 22 7.25 4.23 15.30
CA ALA A 22 7.26 3.78 16.69
C ALA A 22 7.48 4.91 17.71
N THR A 23 8.13 6.00 17.29
CA THR A 23 8.55 7.09 18.17
C THR A 23 7.71 8.34 18.02
N LEU A 24 6.99 8.52 16.91
CA LEU A 24 6.34 9.79 16.56
C LEU A 24 5.31 10.26 17.58
N PHE A 25 4.53 9.34 18.17
CA PHE A 25 3.58 9.67 19.23
C PHE A 25 4.30 10.17 20.49
N LEU A 26 5.31 9.43 20.96
CA LEU A 26 6.07 9.77 22.16
C LEU A 26 6.88 11.05 21.97
N TYR A 27 7.41 11.27 20.76
CA TYR A 27 8.08 12.51 20.38
C TYR A 27 7.12 13.70 20.38
N THR A 28 5.93 13.52 19.85
CA THR A 28 4.88 14.57 19.89
C THR A 28 4.55 14.92 21.34
N LYS A 29 4.38 13.90 22.20
CA LYS A 29 4.13 14.08 23.63
C LYS A 29 5.26 14.82 24.35
N SER A 30 6.52 14.48 24.06
CA SER A 30 7.67 15.16 24.69
C SER A 30 7.78 16.64 24.30
N LEU A 31 7.20 17.04 23.17
CA LEU A 31 7.13 18.44 22.72
C LEU A 31 5.88 19.18 23.23
N GLY A 32 5.06 18.55 24.08
CA GLY A 32 3.81 19.11 24.61
C GLY A 32 2.59 18.94 23.70
N GLY A 33 2.71 18.14 22.63
CA GLY A 33 1.60 17.80 21.74
C GLY A 33 0.71 16.68 22.28
N ASP A 34 -0.40 16.45 21.61
CA ASP A 34 -1.40 15.44 21.96
C ASP A 34 -1.65 14.45 20.81
N LEU A 35 -2.66 13.58 20.98
CA LEU A 35 -3.05 12.62 19.95
C LEU A 35 -3.56 13.32 18.67
N ALA A 36 -4.17 14.51 18.80
CA ALA A 36 -4.62 15.31 17.66
C ALA A 36 -3.45 15.77 16.81
N PHE A 37 -2.38 16.23 17.47
CA PHE A 37 -1.18 16.62 16.78
C PHE A 37 -0.52 15.42 16.08
N MET A 38 -0.45 14.24 16.70
CA MET A 38 0.04 13.02 16.05
C MET A 38 -0.78 12.62 14.81
N GLY A 39 -2.12 12.70 14.89
CA GLY A 39 -3.01 12.52 13.74
C GLY A 39 -2.75 13.54 12.63
N MET A 40 -2.49 14.80 12.99
CA MET A 40 -2.11 15.84 12.03
C MET A 40 -0.78 15.55 11.36
N LEU A 41 0.23 15.08 12.09
CA LEU A 41 1.54 14.73 11.56
C LEU A 41 1.48 13.61 10.50
N THR A 42 0.73 12.55 10.78
CA THR A 42 0.50 11.44 9.83
C THR A 42 -0.30 11.90 8.60
N SER A 43 -1.23 12.83 8.78
CA SER A 43 -2.01 13.45 7.71
C SER A 43 -1.15 14.35 6.83
N LEU A 44 -0.34 15.24 7.41
CA LEU A 44 0.55 16.16 6.69
C LEU A 44 1.55 15.44 5.78
N PHE A 45 2.12 14.32 6.26
CA PHE A 45 2.95 13.45 5.41
C PHE A 45 2.18 12.99 4.16
N SER A 46 0.94 12.56 4.35
CA SER A 46 0.09 12.06 3.25
C SER A 46 -0.38 13.19 2.31
N VAL A 47 -0.61 14.40 2.83
CA VAL A 47 -0.90 15.62 2.03
C VAL A 47 0.28 15.95 1.14
N GLY A 48 1.49 16.06 1.72
CA GLY A 48 2.71 16.35 0.96
C GLY A 48 2.90 15.37 -0.18
N ARG A 49 2.73 14.07 0.11
CA ARG A 49 2.87 12.98 -0.86
C ARG A 49 1.84 13.02 -1.98
N LEU A 50 0.59 13.36 -1.67
CA LEU A 50 -0.46 13.48 -2.67
C LEU A 50 -0.15 14.61 -3.65
N ILE A 51 0.24 15.78 -3.14
CA ILE A 51 0.60 16.94 -3.96
C ILE A 51 1.81 16.61 -4.83
N SER A 52 2.87 16.05 -4.26
CA SER A 52 4.08 15.78 -5.01
C SER A 52 3.94 14.64 -6.02
N SER A 53 3.00 13.70 -5.83
CA SER A 53 2.79 12.62 -6.79
C SER A 53 2.39 13.10 -8.18
N THR A 54 1.65 14.21 -8.28
CA THR A 54 1.30 14.86 -9.55
C THR A 54 2.46 15.71 -10.07
N VAL A 55 3.12 16.47 -9.19
CA VAL A 55 4.27 17.31 -9.54
C VAL A 55 5.41 16.47 -10.12
N PHE A 56 5.80 15.39 -9.43
CA PHE A 56 6.86 14.49 -9.90
C PHE A 56 6.44 13.68 -11.12
N GLY A 57 5.16 13.32 -11.23
CA GLY A 57 4.62 12.72 -12.45
C GLY A 57 4.84 13.63 -13.67
N TRP A 58 4.47 14.91 -13.54
CA TRP A 58 4.74 15.92 -14.57
C TRP A 58 6.24 16.12 -14.82
N MET A 59 7.06 16.16 -13.77
CA MET A 59 8.51 16.30 -13.94
C MET A 59 9.13 15.12 -14.70
N CYS A 60 8.62 13.89 -14.54
CA CYS A 60 9.10 12.73 -15.30
C CYS A 60 8.85 12.82 -16.80
N ASP A 61 7.82 13.55 -17.22
CA ASP A 61 7.52 13.74 -18.64
C ASP A 61 8.42 14.81 -19.29
N HIS A 62 9.06 15.66 -18.49
CA HIS A 62 9.86 16.81 -18.95
C HIS A 62 11.35 16.74 -18.60
N TYR A 63 11.72 15.94 -17.60
CA TYR A 63 13.08 15.81 -17.07
C TYR A 63 13.47 14.34 -16.92
N SER A 64 14.76 14.06 -16.74
CA SER A 64 15.24 12.69 -16.53
C SER A 64 14.81 12.12 -15.18
N PHE A 65 14.64 10.79 -15.10
CA PHE A 65 14.32 10.08 -13.85
C PHE A 65 15.32 10.40 -12.74
N ARG A 66 16.62 10.42 -13.05
CA ARG A 66 17.69 10.80 -12.11
C ARG A 66 17.45 12.19 -11.52
N SER A 67 17.09 13.17 -12.35
CA SER A 67 16.83 14.54 -11.90
C SER A 67 15.67 14.57 -10.90
N VAL A 68 14.58 13.85 -11.19
CA VAL A 68 13.42 13.74 -10.29
C VAL A 68 13.80 13.07 -8.98
N TYR A 69 14.58 12.00 -9.01
CA TYR A 69 15.05 11.34 -7.78
C TYR A 69 15.94 12.25 -6.94
N LEU A 70 16.90 12.96 -7.54
CA LEU A 70 17.77 13.89 -6.81
C LEU A 70 16.98 15.02 -6.12
N VAL A 71 16.02 15.61 -6.83
CA VAL A 71 15.14 16.63 -6.24
C VAL A 71 14.31 16.04 -5.10
N SER A 72 13.68 14.89 -5.32
CA SER A 72 12.83 14.24 -4.31
C SER A 72 13.60 13.86 -3.04
N SER A 73 14.80 13.27 -3.17
CA SER A 73 15.67 12.91 -2.06
C SER A 73 16.27 14.14 -1.37
N GLY A 74 16.56 15.21 -2.12
CA GLY A 74 16.99 16.50 -1.55
C GLY A 74 15.91 17.12 -0.65
N ILE A 75 14.65 17.10 -1.10
CA ILE A 75 13.50 17.56 -0.30
C ILE A 75 13.36 16.69 0.97
N CYS A 76 13.42 15.36 0.85
CA CYS A 76 13.40 14.46 2.00
C CYS A 76 14.56 14.72 2.98
N LEU A 77 15.76 14.99 2.47
CA LEU A 77 16.94 15.29 3.29
C LEU A 77 16.70 16.55 4.12
N VAL A 78 16.23 17.64 3.51
CA VAL A 78 15.88 18.88 4.21
C VAL A 78 14.82 18.64 5.27
N GLY A 79 13.75 17.91 4.93
CA GLY A 79 12.69 17.59 5.88
C GLY A 79 13.18 16.75 7.06
N ASN A 80 14.10 15.81 6.85
CA ASN A 80 14.67 14.98 7.91
C ASN A 80 15.70 15.74 8.76
N ILE A 81 16.41 16.73 8.21
CA ILE A 81 17.21 17.68 8.99
C ILE A 81 16.29 18.51 9.91
N ILE A 82 15.16 19.01 9.40
CA ILE A 82 14.18 19.73 10.22
C ILE A 82 13.60 18.83 11.32
N TYR A 83 13.37 17.54 11.05
CA TYR A 83 12.96 16.59 12.08
C TYR A 83 13.99 16.47 13.20
N LEU A 84 15.26 16.30 12.82
CA LEU A 84 16.36 16.08 13.75
C LEU A 84 16.52 17.25 14.73
N ILE A 85 16.31 18.48 14.26
CA ILE A 85 16.47 19.70 15.07
C ILE A 85 15.22 20.07 15.87
N ALA A 86 14.08 19.40 15.69
CA ALA A 86 12.83 19.73 16.36
C ALA A 86 12.82 19.26 17.83
N ASP A 87 13.74 19.77 18.64
CA ASP A 87 13.93 19.34 20.03
C ASP A 87 13.15 20.20 21.04
N GLN A 88 12.93 19.70 22.25
CA GLN A 88 12.22 20.43 23.32
C GLN A 88 12.81 21.83 23.63
N HIS A 89 14.11 22.03 23.40
CA HIS A 89 14.78 23.30 23.65
C HIS A 89 14.65 24.32 22.50
N VAL A 90 14.03 23.94 21.38
CA VAL A 90 13.82 24.82 20.22
C VAL A 90 12.44 25.46 20.30
N THR A 91 12.36 26.77 20.03
CA THR A 91 11.07 27.47 20.00
C THR A 91 10.28 27.03 18.77
N GLY A 92 9.04 26.60 18.96
CA GLY A 92 8.16 26.18 17.86
C GLY A 92 8.41 24.75 17.34
N SER A 93 8.96 23.85 18.16
CA SER A 93 9.31 22.48 17.75
C SER A 93 8.15 21.64 17.22
N LEU A 94 6.93 21.84 17.73
CA LEU A 94 5.74 21.20 17.15
C LEU A 94 5.55 21.63 15.69
N ILE A 95 5.65 22.92 15.41
CA ILE A 95 5.51 23.47 14.04
C ILE A 95 6.67 22.96 13.16
N ALA A 96 7.89 22.92 13.67
CA ALA A 96 9.04 22.36 12.96
C ALA A 96 8.82 20.87 12.62
N LEU A 97 8.31 20.09 13.57
CA LEU A 97 7.97 18.68 13.37
C LEU A 97 6.86 18.52 12.32
N ALA A 98 5.81 19.34 12.35
CA ALA A 98 4.76 19.36 11.34
C ALA A 98 5.28 19.72 9.94
N ALA A 99 6.11 20.77 9.85
CA ALA A 99 6.76 21.18 8.60
C ALA A 99 7.66 20.05 8.06
N SER A 100 8.44 19.40 8.93
CA SER A 100 9.23 18.23 8.57
C SER A 100 8.36 17.13 7.97
N ARG A 101 7.26 16.73 8.62
CA ARG A 101 6.37 15.67 8.10
C ARG A 101 5.81 16.00 6.73
N PHE A 102 5.38 17.23 6.51
CA PHE A 102 4.91 17.67 5.21
C PHE A 102 6.01 17.61 4.15
N ILE A 103 7.19 18.17 4.43
CA ILE A 103 8.32 18.23 3.49
C ILE A 103 8.81 16.81 3.13
N VAL A 104 9.00 15.95 4.13
CA VAL A 104 9.40 14.55 3.90
C VAL A 104 8.33 13.80 3.12
N GLY A 105 7.05 14.00 3.45
CA GLY A 105 5.94 13.45 2.69
C GLY A 105 5.95 13.90 1.22
N PHE A 106 6.22 15.18 0.98
CA PHE A 106 6.40 15.74 -0.36
C PHE A 106 7.54 15.05 -1.11
N GLY A 107 8.73 14.95 -0.52
CA GLY A 107 9.86 14.24 -1.14
C GLY A 107 9.57 12.74 -1.40
N ALA A 108 8.80 12.08 -0.54
CA ALA A 108 8.45 10.66 -0.68
C ALA A 108 7.35 10.36 -1.73
N GLY A 109 6.85 11.36 -2.46
CA GLY A 109 5.81 11.17 -3.49
C GLY A 109 6.28 10.61 -4.83
N ASN A 110 7.48 10.05 -4.90
CA ASN A 110 8.11 9.56 -6.12
C ASN A 110 7.74 8.11 -6.51
N ARG A 111 6.78 7.47 -5.83
CA ARG A 111 6.35 6.08 -6.17
C ARG A 111 5.84 5.91 -7.61
N SER A 112 5.12 6.89 -8.15
CA SER A 112 4.70 6.87 -9.56
C SER A 112 5.92 6.89 -10.49
N VAL A 113 6.95 7.66 -10.12
CA VAL A 113 8.24 7.76 -10.82
C VAL A 113 8.96 6.42 -10.84
N CYS A 114 9.09 5.75 -9.69
CA CYS A 114 9.72 4.42 -9.60
C CYS A 114 9.03 3.41 -10.53
N ARG A 115 7.69 3.41 -10.58
CA ARG A 115 6.93 2.53 -11.48
C ARG A 115 7.12 2.88 -12.95
N ALA A 116 7.19 4.16 -13.29
CA ALA A 116 7.43 4.64 -14.65
C ALA A 116 8.85 4.29 -15.13
N ASP A 117 9.85 4.46 -14.26
CA ASP A 117 11.24 4.13 -14.53
C ASP A 117 11.42 2.63 -14.78
N VAL A 118 10.90 1.77 -13.88
CA VAL A 118 10.87 0.31 -14.10
C VAL A 118 10.20 -0.02 -15.44
N ALA A 119 9.08 0.61 -15.77
CA ALA A 119 8.38 0.37 -17.02
C ALA A 119 9.16 0.85 -18.27
N SER A 120 10.03 1.84 -18.12
CA SER A 120 10.87 2.41 -19.19
C SER A 120 12.09 1.55 -19.52
N ILE A 121 12.55 0.71 -18.58
CA ILE A 121 13.69 -0.20 -18.77
C ILE A 121 13.29 -1.68 -18.84
N THR A 122 11.98 -1.99 -18.87
CA THR A 122 11.45 -3.36 -18.97
C THR A 122 10.45 -3.51 -20.10
N THR A 123 10.48 -4.68 -20.73
CA THR A 123 9.46 -5.09 -21.69
C THR A 123 8.15 -5.44 -20.98
N ILE A 124 7.04 -5.45 -21.73
CA ILE A 124 5.70 -5.78 -21.22
C ILE A 124 5.68 -7.16 -20.55
N ASN A 125 6.40 -8.13 -21.12
CA ASN A 125 6.40 -9.51 -20.64
C ASN A 125 7.25 -9.72 -19.38
N GLN A 126 8.30 -8.92 -19.19
CA GLN A 126 9.22 -9.03 -18.05
C GLN A 126 8.88 -8.08 -16.90
N ARG A 127 8.03 -7.07 -17.14
CA ARG A 127 7.73 -5.98 -16.19
C ARG A 127 7.13 -6.45 -14.86
N LEU A 128 6.23 -7.44 -14.90
CA LEU A 128 5.46 -7.85 -13.72
C LEU A 128 6.37 -8.26 -12.54
N PRO A 129 7.35 -9.16 -12.68
CA PRO A 129 8.32 -9.48 -11.62
C PRO A 129 8.99 -8.25 -10.98
N TYR A 130 9.42 -7.27 -11.78
CA TYR A 130 10.12 -6.08 -11.28
C TYR A 130 9.17 -5.14 -10.51
N LEU A 131 7.93 -4.98 -10.98
CA LEU A 131 6.91 -4.22 -10.24
C LEU A 131 6.50 -4.92 -8.93
N THR A 132 6.46 -6.25 -8.93
CA THR A 132 6.23 -7.03 -7.70
C THR A 132 7.38 -6.83 -6.70
N LEU A 133 8.64 -6.88 -7.16
CA LEU A 133 9.80 -6.60 -6.31
C LEU A 133 9.71 -5.19 -5.69
N LEU A 134 9.36 -4.19 -6.49
CA LEU A 134 9.16 -2.82 -6.01
C LEU A 134 8.09 -2.74 -4.90
N ALA A 135 6.95 -3.44 -5.08
CA ALA A 135 5.90 -3.51 -4.07
C ALA A 135 6.35 -4.21 -2.77
N THR A 136 7.18 -5.26 -2.88
CA THR A 136 7.80 -5.92 -1.71
C THR A 136 8.72 -4.96 -0.97
N VAL A 137 9.53 -4.18 -1.70
CA VAL A 137 10.46 -3.20 -1.12
C VAL A 137 9.71 -2.06 -0.41
N VAL A 138 8.59 -1.60 -0.96
CA VAL A 138 7.67 -0.67 -0.26
C VAL A 138 7.27 -1.22 1.10
N PHE A 139 6.85 -2.49 1.14
CA PHE A 139 6.45 -3.12 2.39
C PHE A 139 7.61 -3.27 3.36
N LEU A 140 8.80 -3.67 2.90
CA LEU A 140 10.00 -3.75 3.74
C LEU A 140 10.36 -2.39 4.35
N GLY A 141 10.37 -1.34 3.52
CA GLY A 141 10.67 0.02 3.94
C GLY A 141 9.68 0.55 4.98
N TYR A 142 8.40 0.22 4.84
CA TYR A 142 7.38 0.66 5.80
C TYR A 142 7.29 -0.21 7.06
N ALA A 143 7.28 -1.54 6.91
CA ALA A 143 6.88 -2.46 7.97
C ALA A 143 8.04 -2.89 8.88
N LEU A 144 9.27 -2.99 8.35
CA LEU A 144 10.43 -3.43 9.13
C LEU A 144 11.26 -2.29 9.71
N THR A 145 11.17 -1.11 9.13
CA THR A 145 12.02 0.00 9.58
C THR A 145 11.65 0.63 10.92
N PRO A 146 10.45 0.46 11.52
CA PRO A 146 10.23 0.87 12.90
C PRO A 146 11.25 0.27 13.88
N GLY A 147 11.74 -0.95 13.60
CA GLY A 147 12.79 -1.60 14.40
C GLY A 147 14.14 -0.87 14.34
N LEU A 148 14.43 -0.09 13.29
CA LEU A 148 15.67 0.67 13.21
C LEU A 148 15.72 1.81 14.24
N GLY A 149 14.56 2.31 14.69
CA GLY A 149 14.48 3.33 15.74
C GLY A 149 15.08 2.85 17.06
N SER A 150 15.01 1.54 17.36
CA SER A 150 15.57 0.99 18.60
C SER A 150 17.10 1.00 18.63
N LEU A 151 17.76 0.94 17.47
CA LEU A 151 19.23 0.96 17.35
C LEU A 151 19.83 2.29 17.83
N VAL A 152 19.06 3.37 17.71
CA VAL A 152 19.46 4.74 18.08
C VAL A 152 18.70 5.25 19.31
N ALA A 153 17.92 4.41 19.97
CA ALA A 153 17.10 4.81 21.11
C ALA A 153 17.92 5.14 22.37
N ASN A 154 19.11 4.54 22.51
CA ASN A 154 20.02 4.81 23.64
C ASN A 154 20.94 6.02 23.40
N THR A 155 20.82 6.71 22.26
CA THR A 155 21.60 7.91 21.99
C THR A 155 21.06 9.05 22.84
N ASP A 156 21.94 9.65 23.63
CA ASP A 156 21.70 10.88 24.39
C ASP A 156 22.98 11.73 24.35
N SER A 157 23.09 12.63 23.37
CA SER A 157 24.31 13.38 23.11
C SER A 157 24.02 14.70 22.41
N TYR A 158 24.89 15.70 22.61
CA TYR A 158 24.82 16.98 21.91
C TYR A 158 25.96 17.08 20.91
N LEU A 159 25.64 17.40 19.65
CA LEU A 159 26.63 17.67 18.62
C LEU A 159 26.21 18.91 17.83
N LEU A 160 27.10 19.90 17.73
CA LEU A 160 26.86 21.17 17.00
C LEU A 160 25.56 21.89 17.43
N GLY A 161 25.20 21.81 18.72
CA GLY A 161 23.98 22.43 19.25
C GLY A 161 22.69 21.65 18.97
N VAL A 162 22.78 20.48 18.33
CA VAL A 162 21.66 19.57 18.10
C VAL A 162 21.66 18.47 19.17
N HIS A 163 20.51 18.25 19.78
CA HIS A 163 20.30 17.21 20.79
C HIS A 163 19.85 15.91 20.13
N PHE A 164 20.72 14.90 20.18
CA PHE A 164 20.46 13.55 19.71
C PHE A 164 19.91 12.74 20.87
N ASN A 165 18.60 12.52 20.86
CA ASN A 165 17.89 11.71 21.84
C ASN A 165 17.11 10.59 21.14
N LYS A 166 16.44 9.74 21.90
CA LYS A 166 15.60 8.63 21.41
C LYS A 166 14.53 9.03 20.38
N PHE A 167 14.12 10.30 20.32
CA PHE A 167 13.07 10.80 19.42
C PHE A 167 13.62 11.49 18.16
N THR A 168 14.72 12.24 18.30
CA THR A 168 15.37 12.97 17.19
C THR A 168 16.28 12.04 16.38
N SER A 169 17.00 11.12 17.04
CA SER A 169 17.99 10.24 16.42
C SER A 169 17.48 9.33 15.29
N PRO A 170 16.21 8.85 15.27
CA PRO A 170 15.64 8.18 14.09
C PRO A 170 15.73 9.02 12.80
N GLY A 171 15.75 10.36 12.92
CA GLY A 171 15.99 11.26 11.79
C GLY A 171 17.36 11.09 11.14
N MET A 172 18.39 10.67 11.90
CA MET A 172 19.73 10.42 11.36
C MET A 172 19.76 9.24 10.40
N ILE A 173 19.03 8.17 10.72
CA ILE A 173 18.91 7.00 9.84
C ILE A 173 18.31 7.44 8.49
N LEU A 174 17.30 8.30 8.53
CA LEU A 174 16.66 8.84 7.32
C LEU A 174 17.56 9.81 6.56
N ILE A 175 18.35 10.64 7.23
CA ILE A 175 19.37 11.47 6.60
C ILE A 175 20.39 10.60 5.87
N VAL A 176 20.89 9.54 6.52
CA VAL A 176 21.83 8.58 5.90
C VAL A 176 21.22 7.92 4.68
N PHE A 177 19.97 7.44 4.76
CA PHE A 177 19.28 6.86 3.59
C PHE A 177 19.17 7.85 2.44
N ASN A 178 18.76 9.09 2.69
CA ASN A 178 18.65 10.11 1.64
C ASN A 178 20.01 10.48 1.04
N LEU A 179 21.07 10.59 1.84
CA LEU A 179 22.43 10.83 1.36
C LEU A 179 22.92 9.67 0.49
N LEU A 180 22.70 8.43 0.91
CA LEU A 180 23.04 7.25 0.13
C LEU A 180 22.25 7.21 -1.19
N THR A 181 20.97 7.59 -1.18
CA THR A 181 20.16 7.68 -2.39
C THR A 181 20.71 8.74 -3.34
N ILE A 182 21.04 9.94 -2.84
CA ILE A 182 21.63 11.02 -3.64
C ILE A 182 22.97 10.58 -4.23
N ILE A 183 23.88 10.05 -3.41
CA ILE A 183 25.20 9.59 -3.84
C ILE A 183 25.05 8.48 -4.89
N GLY A 184 24.23 7.46 -4.63
CA GLY A 184 24.02 6.37 -5.57
C GLY A 184 23.35 6.84 -6.87
N MET A 185 22.44 7.82 -6.82
CA MET A 185 21.89 8.42 -8.04
C MET A 185 22.92 9.21 -8.84
N VAL A 186 23.93 9.76 -8.18
CA VAL A 186 25.01 10.47 -8.86
C VAL A 186 26.06 9.52 -9.45
N THR A 187 26.41 8.46 -8.74
CA THR A 187 27.57 7.62 -9.06
C THR A 187 27.24 6.28 -9.70
N VAL A 188 26.05 5.72 -9.43
CA VAL A 188 25.69 4.33 -9.77
C VAL A 188 24.54 4.25 -10.79
N TYR A 189 23.58 5.17 -10.75
CA TYR A 189 22.45 5.17 -11.69
C TYR A 189 22.86 5.64 -13.08
N ASP A 190 22.56 4.83 -14.10
CA ASP A 190 22.92 5.08 -15.49
C ASP A 190 21.68 5.39 -16.34
N GLU A 191 21.57 6.62 -16.83
CA GLU A 191 20.44 7.09 -17.65
C GLU A 191 20.41 6.48 -19.06
N SER A 192 21.52 5.90 -19.53
CA SER A 192 21.60 5.34 -20.88
C SER A 192 20.90 3.98 -21.04
N VAL A 193 20.63 3.29 -19.92
CA VAL A 193 20.02 1.96 -19.90
C VAL A 193 18.55 2.06 -20.32
N GLY A 194 18.19 1.39 -21.41
CA GLY A 194 16.83 1.30 -21.92
C GLY A 194 16.29 -0.13 -21.95
N VAL A 195 15.10 -0.30 -22.55
CA VAL A 195 14.43 -1.60 -22.69
C VAL A 195 15.29 -2.64 -23.43
N HIS A 196 16.14 -2.21 -24.36
CA HIS A 196 16.93 -3.09 -25.21
C HIS A 196 18.17 -3.68 -24.53
N ASP A 197 18.56 -3.15 -23.37
CA ASP A 197 19.72 -3.62 -22.60
C ASP A 197 19.36 -4.78 -21.64
N GLY A 198 18.07 -5.15 -21.59
CA GLY A 198 17.56 -6.24 -20.76
C GLY A 198 17.78 -7.64 -21.37
N PRO A 199 17.56 -8.71 -20.59
CA PRO A 199 17.67 -10.08 -21.08
C PRO A 199 16.72 -10.34 -22.26
N LEU A 200 17.20 -11.00 -23.31
CA LEU A 200 16.39 -11.34 -24.49
C LEU A 200 15.17 -12.18 -24.11
N GLU A 201 14.01 -11.82 -24.65
CA GLU A 201 12.78 -12.59 -24.46
C GLU A 201 12.82 -13.93 -25.21
N SER A 202 12.28 -14.97 -24.58
CA SER A 202 12.10 -16.25 -25.25
C SER A 202 10.94 -16.17 -26.27
N PRO A 203 11.04 -16.81 -27.46
CA PRO A 203 10.05 -16.71 -28.54
C PRO A 203 8.61 -17.07 -28.14
N ARG A 204 8.46 -17.92 -27.10
CA ARG A 204 7.17 -18.41 -26.61
C ARG A 204 6.34 -17.33 -25.89
N THR A 205 6.99 -16.28 -25.39
CA THR A 205 6.35 -15.21 -24.60
C THR A 205 5.76 -14.11 -25.47
N ALA A 206 6.31 -13.89 -26.67
CA ALA A 206 5.83 -12.89 -27.63
C ALA A 206 4.47 -13.26 -28.28
N ALA A 207 4.16 -14.56 -28.40
CA ALA A 207 2.94 -15.05 -29.06
C ALA A 207 1.64 -14.85 -28.24
N THR A 208 1.74 -14.61 -26.93
CA THR A 208 0.59 -14.50 -26.02
C THR A 208 -0.08 -13.13 -25.98
N SER A 209 0.41 -12.11 -26.71
CA SER A 209 -0.02 -10.71 -26.54
C SER A 209 -1.28 -10.30 -27.33
N ASN A 210 -1.72 -11.07 -28.34
CA ASN A 210 -2.88 -10.72 -29.16
C ASN A 210 -4.20 -11.10 -28.49
N THR A 211 -4.61 -10.32 -27.49
CA THR A 211 -5.91 -10.43 -26.78
C THR A 211 -6.94 -9.38 -27.23
N LEU A 212 -6.68 -8.68 -28.33
CA LEU A 212 -7.49 -7.54 -28.81
C LEU A 212 -8.89 -7.91 -29.36
N SER A 213 -9.24 -9.20 -29.40
CA SER A 213 -10.55 -9.66 -29.86
C SER A 213 -11.04 -10.83 -29.00
N ASP A 214 -11.17 -10.60 -27.70
CA ASP A 214 -11.83 -11.54 -26.80
C ASP A 214 -13.33 -11.20 -26.70
N PRO A 215 -14.23 -11.97 -27.35
CA PRO A 215 -15.68 -11.76 -27.27
C PRO A 215 -16.23 -11.98 -25.84
N THR A 216 -15.41 -12.44 -24.88
CA THR A 216 -15.76 -12.56 -23.46
C THR A 216 -15.34 -11.36 -22.61
N ALA A 217 -14.84 -10.28 -23.23
CA ALA A 217 -14.46 -9.06 -22.53
C ALA A 217 -15.66 -8.45 -21.76
N MET A 218 -15.49 -8.24 -20.45
CA MET A 218 -16.57 -7.72 -19.62
C MET A 218 -17.08 -6.35 -20.10
N PRO A 219 -18.39 -6.08 -20.03
CA PRO A 219 -18.95 -4.79 -20.43
C PRO A 219 -18.35 -3.64 -19.62
N GLU A 220 -18.12 -2.50 -20.27
CA GLU A 220 -17.50 -1.32 -19.64
C GLU A 220 -18.25 -0.85 -18.39
N ARG A 221 -19.59 -0.92 -18.41
CA ARG A 221 -20.42 -0.56 -17.25
C ARG A 221 -20.07 -1.39 -16.02
N ILE A 222 -19.85 -2.69 -16.17
CA ILE A 222 -19.49 -3.59 -15.06
C ILE A 222 -18.07 -3.30 -14.58
N VAL A 223 -17.15 -3.01 -15.50
CA VAL A 223 -15.78 -2.62 -15.19
C VAL A 223 -15.75 -1.30 -14.41
N ASN A 224 -16.54 -0.30 -14.80
CA ASN A 224 -16.62 1.00 -14.11
C ASN A 224 -17.24 0.87 -12.71
N ILE A 225 -18.29 0.04 -12.55
CA ILE A 225 -18.85 -0.29 -11.23
C ILE A 225 -17.78 -0.97 -10.38
N GLY A 226 -17.08 -1.97 -10.94
CA GLY A 226 -15.98 -2.63 -10.27
C GLY A 226 -14.88 -1.65 -9.87
N ALA A 227 -14.54 -0.71 -10.74
CA ALA A 227 -13.52 0.28 -10.44
C ALA A 227 -13.91 1.14 -9.24
N ALA A 228 -15.16 1.62 -9.18
CA ALA A 228 -15.67 2.36 -8.03
C ALA A 228 -15.64 1.52 -6.73
N VAL A 229 -16.03 0.24 -6.80
CA VAL A 229 -15.96 -0.70 -5.68
C VAL A 229 -14.51 -0.83 -5.19
N PHE A 230 -13.56 -1.18 -6.07
CA PHE A 230 -12.15 -1.35 -5.68
C PHE A 230 -11.50 -0.05 -5.17
N ILE A 231 -11.88 1.11 -5.69
CA ILE A 231 -11.48 2.42 -5.15
C ILE A 231 -11.97 2.58 -3.71
N PHE A 232 -13.23 2.24 -3.42
CA PHE A 232 -13.78 2.26 -2.06
C PHE A 232 -13.08 1.25 -1.13
N LEU A 233 -12.83 0.02 -1.59
CA LEU A 233 -12.07 -0.97 -0.81
C LEU A 233 -10.66 -0.45 -0.48
N ASN A 234 -9.98 0.15 -1.46
CA ASN A 234 -8.64 0.69 -1.25
C ASN A 234 -8.63 1.90 -0.31
N PHE A 235 -9.64 2.78 -0.40
CA PHE A 235 -9.84 3.87 0.55
C PHE A 235 -9.93 3.32 1.97
N ASN A 236 -10.82 2.33 2.21
CA ASN A 236 -11.05 1.75 3.53
C ASN A 236 -9.81 1.03 4.08
N ALA A 237 -9.18 0.16 3.28
CA ALA A 237 -8.00 -0.58 3.72
C ALA A 237 -6.85 0.35 4.13
N ARG A 238 -6.59 1.39 3.34
CA ARG A 238 -5.52 2.37 3.61
C ARG A 238 -5.86 3.31 4.75
N GLY A 239 -7.14 3.63 4.89
CA GLY A 239 -7.66 4.46 5.97
C GLY A 239 -7.57 3.76 7.32
N ILE A 240 -8.04 2.51 7.41
CA ILE A 240 -7.91 1.69 8.62
C ILE A 240 -6.44 1.56 9.03
N LEU A 241 -5.55 1.20 8.09
CA LEU A 241 -4.11 1.13 8.36
C LEU A 241 -3.59 2.44 8.99
N SER A 242 -4.03 3.58 8.48
CA SER A 242 -3.60 4.88 8.97
C SER A 242 -4.19 5.30 10.33
N VAL A 243 -5.35 4.76 10.72
CA VAL A 243 -5.84 4.88 12.10
C VAL A 243 -4.87 4.15 13.04
N PHE A 244 -4.52 2.90 12.72
CA PHE A 244 -3.59 2.10 13.52
C PHE A 244 -2.19 2.75 13.61
N GLU A 245 -1.73 3.42 12.55
CA GLU A 245 -0.49 4.21 12.62
C GLU A 245 -0.50 5.30 13.72
N THR A 246 -1.67 5.76 14.16
CA THR A 246 -1.79 6.75 15.25
C THR A 246 -2.10 6.14 16.61
N VAL A 247 -2.89 5.06 16.66
CA VAL A 247 -3.36 4.48 17.94
C VAL A 247 -2.45 3.38 18.48
N ASN A 248 -1.60 2.76 17.66
CA ASN A 248 -0.84 1.58 18.08
C ASN A 248 0.11 1.85 19.25
N ILE A 249 0.83 2.96 19.23
CA ILE A 249 1.76 3.30 20.31
C ILE A 249 1.01 3.69 21.59
N PRO A 250 -0.02 4.57 21.55
CA PRO A 250 -0.89 4.79 22.72
C PRO A 250 -1.44 3.50 23.34
N LEU A 251 -2.00 2.60 22.53
CA LEU A 251 -2.55 1.33 23.00
C LEU A 251 -1.48 0.41 23.57
N PHE A 252 -0.28 0.40 22.97
CA PHE A 252 0.85 -0.37 23.48
C PHE A 252 1.25 0.08 24.88
N ILE A 253 1.42 1.40 25.07
CA ILE A 253 1.77 2.00 26.36
C ILE A 253 0.70 1.70 27.42
N GLU A 254 -0.58 1.81 27.06
CA GLU A 254 -1.70 1.47 27.94
C GLU A 254 -1.70 -0.02 28.33
N ALA A 255 -1.48 -0.91 27.36
CA ALA A 255 -1.52 -2.36 27.58
C ALA A 255 -0.30 -2.91 28.34
N THR A 256 0.83 -2.20 28.31
CA THR A 256 2.08 -2.60 28.99
C THR A 256 2.38 -1.80 30.25
N ASP A 257 1.54 -0.82 30.60
CA ASP A 257 1.73 0.11 31.72
C ASP A 257 3.16 0.70 31.77
N SER A 258 3.69 1.02 30.59
CA SER A 258 5.07 1.44 30.42
C SER A 258 5.20 2.95 30.49
N ASP A 259 6.24 3.44 31.16
CA ASP A 259 6.52 4.87 31.22
C ASP A 259 6.81 5.43 29.81
N PRO A 260 5.98 6.35 29.27
CA PRO A 260 6.15 6.94 27.94
C PRO A 260 7.48 7.68 27.76
N GLU A 261 8.09 8.16 28.85
CA GLU A 261 9.36 8.87 28.83
C GLU A 261 10.57 7.92 28.90
N SER A 262 10.36 6.63 29.17
CA SER A 262 11.47 5.69 29.28
C SER A 262 12.03 5.28 27.91
N VAL A 263 13.35 5.09 27.84
CA VAL A 263 14.02 4.54 26.64
C VAL A 263 13.56 3.10 26.39
N SER A 264 13.31 2.33 27.46
CA SER A 264 12.82 0.95 27.38
C SER A 264 11.45 0.85 26.71
N ALA A 265 10.52 1.77 26.99
CA ALA A 265 9.22 1.80 26.33
C ALA A 265 9.35 2.06 24.82
N VAL A 266 10.20 3.01 24.43
CA VAL A 266 10.49 3.30 23.01
C VAL A 266 11.05 2.07 22.29
N VAL A 267 12.04 1.40 22.90
CA VAL A 267 12.64 0.18 22.35
C VAL A 267 11.62 -0.95 22.23
N ALA A 268 10.81 -1.16 23.28
CA ALA A 268 9.81 -2.20 23.31
C ALA A 268 8.72 -1.98 22.25
N ALA A 269 8.22 -0.75 22.10
CA ALA A 269 7.22 -0.41 21.10
C ALA A 269 7.77 -0.51 19.67
N SER A 270 9.03 -0.10 19.45
CA SER A 270 9.73 -0.24 18.16
C SER A 270 9.89 -1.71 17.78
N ASN A 271 10.31 -2.55 18.73
CA ASN A 271 10.44 -4.00 18.52
C ASN A 271 9.08 -4.66 18.28
N PHE A 272 8.03 -4.24 19.00
CA PHE A 272 6.67 -4.74 18.77
C PHE A 272 6.21 -4.48 17.33
N GLN A 273 6.37 -3.25 16.83
CA GLN A 273 6.06 -2.92 15.44
C GLN A 273 6.94 -3.68 14.43
N PHE A 274 8.23 -3.84 14.72
CA PHE A 274 9.13 -4.65 13.90
C PHE A 274 8.66 -6.10 13.76
N TYR A 275 8.29 -6.74 14.88
CA TYR A 275 7.79 -8.11 14.88
C TYR A 275 6.47 -8.24 14.13
N LEU A 276 5.54 -7.29 14.29
CA LEU A 276 4.31 -7.25 13.50
C LEU A 276 4.61 -7.11 12.00
N GLY A 277 5.61 -6.30 11.63
CA GLY A 277 6.08 -6.18 10.26
C GLY A 277 6.67 -7.47 9.70
N LEU A 278 7.50 -8.16 10.48
CA LEU A 278 8.09 -9.45 10.11
C LEU A 278 7.03 -10.53 9.91
N LEU A 279 6.04 -10.60 10.81
CA LEU A 279 4.88 -11.47 10.65
C LEU A 279 4.07 -11.10 9.40
N GLY A 280 4.01 -9.81 9.05
CA GLY A 280 3.37 -9.35 7.82
C GLY A 280 4.04 -9.83 6.54
N LEU A 281 5.35 -10.10 6.54
CA LEU A 281 6.01 -10.74 5.39
C LEU A 281 5.48 -12.15 5.14
N LEU A 282 5.10 -12.89 6.19
CA LEU A 282 4.49 -14.22 6.04
C LEU A 282 3.17 -14.15 5.26
N SER A 283 2.40 -13.08 5.42
CA SER A 283 1.20 -12.85 4.62
C SER A 283 1.52 -12.64 3.15
N TYR A 284 2.58 -11.89 2.81
CA TYR A 284 3.03 -11.74 1.42
C TYR A 284 3.49 -13.08 0.81
N PHE A 285 4.26 -13.87 1.56
CA PHE A 285 4.66 -15.20 1.10
C PHE A 285 3.46 -16.13 0.92
N SER A 286 2.47 -16.05 1.81
CA SER A 286 1.23 -16.82 1.71
C SER A 286 0.43 -16.45 0.46
N ILE A 287 0.34 -15.16 0.15
CA ILE A 287 -0.34 -14.67 -1.07
C ILE A 287 0.34 -15.26 -2.30
N GLU A 288 1.68 -15.21 -2.39
CA GLU A 288 2.40 -15.74 -3.56
C GLU A 288 2.31 -17.26 -3.66
N HIS A 289 2.48 -17.98 -2.54
CA HIS A 289 2.46 -19.44 -2.51
C HIS A 289 1.08 -20.01 -2.88
N PHE A 290 -0.01 -19.42 -2.38
CA PHE A 290 -1.37 -19.88 -2.63
C PHE A 290 -2.09 -19.09 -3.73
N ARG A 291 -1.37 -18.31 -4.55
CA ARG A 291 -1.95 -17.45 -5.60
C ARG A 291 -2.78 -18.21 -6.65
N HIS A 292 -2.47 -19.49 -6.85
CA HIS A 292 -3.16 -20.36 -7.80
C HIS A 292 -4.32 -21.15 -7.17
N SER A 293 -4.34 -21.27 -5.84
CA SER A 293 -5.33 -22.06 -5.11
C SER A 293 -6.56 -21.25 -4.71
N LEU A 294 -6.41 -19.94 -4.53
CA LEU A 294 -7.46 -19.05 -4.06
C LEU A 294 -7.76 -17.94 -5.07
N ARG A 295 -9.03 -17.59 -5.22
CA ARG A 295 -9.46 -16.46 -6.07
C ARG A 295 -9.10 -15.15 -5.39
N ASP A 296 -8.76 -14.12 -6.18
CA ASP A 296 -8.45 -12.78 -5.66
C ASP A 296 -9.56 -12.22 -4.76
N VAL A 297 -10.83 -12.45 -5.12
CA VAL A 297 -11.99 -12.02 -4.31
C VAL A 297 -11.98 -12.67 -2.92
N SER A 298 -11.65 -13.97 -2.83
CA SER A 298 -11.59 -14.69 -1.55
C SER A 298 -10.46 -14.16 -0.67
N TRP A 299 -9.32 -13.82 -1.27
CA TRP A 299 -8.22 -13.16 -0.57
C TRP A 299 -8.63 -11.79 -0.03
N VAL A 300 -9.28 -10.95 -0.84
CA VAL A 300 -9.72 -9.62 -0.36
C VAL A 300 -10.76 -9.76 0.75
N GLN A 301 -11.70 -10.71 0.63
CA GLN A 301 -12.65 -11.02 1.71
C GLN A 301 -11.95 -11.45 2.99
N LEU A 302 -10.95 -12.34 2.90
CA LEU A 302 -10.15 -12.77 4.04
C LEU A 302 -9.44 -11.57 4.69
N GLY A 303 -8.83 -10.69 3.89
CA GLY A 303 -8.16 -9.50 4.39
C GLY A 303 -9.10 -8.56 5.16
N PHE A 304 -10.31 -8.29 4.65
CA PHE A 304 -11.28 -7.47 5.38
C PHE A 304 -11.89 -8.20 6.58
N ALA A 305 -12.04 -9.52 6.53
CA ALA A 305 -12.51 -10.31 7.67
C ALA A 305 -11.51 -10.29 8.84
N THR A 306 -10.20 -10.37 8.56
CA THR A 306 -9.17 -10.27 9.60
C THR A 306 -9.04 -8.85 10.15
N LEU A 307 -9.16 -7.82 9.30
CA LEU A 307 -9.27 -6.42 9.77
C LEU A 307 -10.47 -6.24 10.71
N LEU A 308 -11.63 -6.78 10.34
CA LEU A 308 -12.85 -6.73 11.15
C LEU A 308 -12.64 -7.44 12.48
N ALA A 309 -12.11 -8.66 12.47
CA ALA A 309 -11.88 -9.45 13.67
C ALA A 309 -10.93 -8.74 14.66
N GLY A 310 -9.85 -8.13 14.17
CA GLY A 310 -8.93 -7.37 15.02
C GLY A 310 -9.58 -6.14 15.66
N ASN A 311 -10.38 -5.38 14.91
CA ASN A 311 -11.11 -4.23 15.47
C ASN A 311 -12.21 -4.65 16.45
N VAL A 312 -12.91 -5.78 16.21
CA VAL A 312 -13.87 -6.35 17.18
C VAL A 312 -13.17 -6.72 18.47
N LEU A 313 -11.99 -7.33 18.39
CA LEU A 313 -11.22 -7.73 19.57
C LEU A 313 -10.79 -6.52 20.43
N LEU A 314 -10.59 -5.35 19.83
CA LEU A 314 -10.30 -4.11 20.56
C LEU A 314 -11.54 -3.48 21.23
N ILE A 315 -12.76 -3.86 20.86
CA ILE A 315 -14.00 -3.36 21.45
C ILE A 315 -14.57 -4.29 22.51
N VAL A 316 -14.54 -5.60 22.29
CA VAL A 316 -15.27 -6.61 23.07
C VAL A 316 -14.70 -6.82 24.49
N ALA A 317 -13.64 -6.11 24.86
CA ALA A 317 -12.80 -6.44 26.00
C ALA A 317 -13.17 -5.76 27.33
N PRO A 318 -12.63 -6.26 28.46
CA PRO A 318 -12.94 -5.79 29.81
C PRO A 318 -12.52 -4.32 30.01
N THR A 319 -12.84 -3.75 31.16
CA THR A 319 -12.48 -2.37 31.57
C THR A 319 -11.00 -1.99 31.46
N GLN A 320 -10.08 -2.94 31.16
CA GLN A 320 -8.65 -2.72 30.96
C GLN A 320 -8.11 -3.56 29.79
N LEU A 321 -7.32 -2.95 28.91
CA LEU A 321 -6.69 -3.60 27.75
C LEU A 321 -5.45 -4.40 28.19
N SER A 322 -5.38 -5.68 27.81
CA SER A 322 -4.22 -6.54 28.12
C SER A 322 -3.26 -6.65 26.92
N PHE A 323 -1.95 -6.78 27.19
CA PHE A 323 -0.94 -6.94 26.14
C PHE A 323 -1.19 -8.13 25.19
N PRO A 324 -1.54 -9.35 25.65
CA PRO A 324 -1.80 -10.47 24.72
C PRO A 324 -2.96 -10.19 23.77
N GLN A 325 -4.00 -9.52 24.25
CA GLN A 325 -5.14 -9.15 23.44
C GLN A 325 -4.76 -8.10 22.39
N LEU A 326 -4.01 -7.07 22.78
CA LEU A 326 -3.47 -6.09 21.84
C LEU A 326 -2.60 -6.78 20.79
N ALA A 327 -1.69 -7.67 21.19
CA ALA A 327 -0.82 -8.40 20.28
C ALA A 327 -1.60 -9.22 19.23
N VAL A 328 -2.68 -9.90 19.65
CA VAL A 328 -3.54 -10.65 18.72
C VAL A 328 -4.33 -9.71 17.81
N ALA A 329 -4.89 -8.62 18.33
CA ALA A 329 -5.62 -7.64 17.53
C ALA A 329 -4.72 -7.01 16.45
N GLU A 330 -3.54 -6.55 16.85
CA GLU A 330 -2.54 -5.96 15.95
C GLU A 330 -2.00 -6.97 14.94
N PHE A 331 -1.80 -8.23 15.33
CA PHE A 331 -1.42 -9.27 14.38
C PHE A 331 -2.48 -9.44 13.28
N LEU A 332 -3.76 -9.52 13.66
CA LEU A 332 -4.86 -9.64 12.70
C LEU A 332 -4.97 -8.43 11.77
N VAL A 333 -4.79 -7.22 12.31
CA VAL A 333 -4.90 -5.98 11.53
C VAL A 333 -3.64 -5.72 10.71
N TRP A 334 -2.50 -5.57 11.37
CA TRP A 334 -1.24 -5.09 10.79
C TRP A 334 -0.49 -6.17 10.02
N SER A 335 -0.44 -7.40 10.54
CA SER A 335 0.34 -8.49 9.93
C SER A 335 -0.46 -9.28 8.91
N VAL A 336 -1.78 -9.37 9.01
CA VAL A 336 -2.60 -10.17 8.08
C VAL A 336 -3.51 -9.31 7.22
N GLY A 337 -4.42 -8.55 7.83
CA GLY A 337 -5.45 -7.79 7.11
C GLY A 337 -4.90 -6.72 6.17
N CYS A 338 -4.02 -5.84 6.68
CA CYS A 338 -3.46 -4.73 5.91
C CYS A 338 -2.58 -5.19 4.72
N PRO A 339 -1.65 -6.17 4.87
CA PRO A 339 -0.88 -6.72 3.75
C PRO A 339 -1.77 -7.33 2.65
N ILE A 340 -2.73 -8.18 3.02
CA ILE A 340 -3.62 -8.84 2.07
C ILE A 340 -4.48 -7.80 1.33
N THR A 341 -5.16 -6.92 2.05
CA THR A 341 -6.01 -5.90 1.42
C THR A 341 -5.19 -4.94 0.56
N THR A 342 -3.99 -4.54 0.99
CA THR A 342 -3.12 -3.67 0.19
C THR A 342 -2.66 -4.31 -1.12
N ALA A 343 -2.14 -5.53 -1.05
CA ALA A 343 -1.54 -6.19 -2.21
C ALA A 343 -2.61 -6.70 -3.17
N VAL A 344 -3.63 -7.40 -2.65
CA VAL A 344 -4.60 -8.11 -3.49
C VAL A 344 -5.63 -7.15 -4.08
N VAL A 345 -6.06 -6.10 -3.39
CA VAL A 345 -6.96 -5.08 -3.96
C VAL A 345 -6.31 -4.42 -5.17
N LEU A 346 -5.02 -4.05 -5.08
CA LEU A 346 -4.27 -3.47 -6.19
C LEU A 346 -4.13 -4.46 -7.37
N ALA A 347 -3.76 -5.70 -7.08
CA ALA A 347 -3.60 -6.73 -8.11
C ALA A 347 -4.92 -7.05 -8.82
N ALA A 348 -6.00 -7.24 -8.06
CA ALA A 348 -7.33 -7.51 -8.58
C ALA A 348 -7.90 -6.34 -9.38
N PHE A 349 -7.63 -5.10 -8.94
CA PHE A 349 -8.01 -3.91 -9.69
C PHE A 349 -7.26 -3.82 -11.03
N SER A 350 -5.95 -4.09 -11.06
CA SER A 350 -5.18 -4.14 -12.31
C SER A 350 -5.73 -5.20 -13.28
N LYS A 351 -6.04 -6.40 -12.78
CA LYS A 351 -6.67 -7.47 -13.57
C LYS A 351 -8.06 -7.08 -14.06
N LEU A 352 -8.85 -6.37 -13.26
CA LEU A 352 -10.18 -5.88 -13.64
C LEU A 352 -10.11 -4.93 -14.85
N LEU A 353 -9.13 -4.02 -14.86
CA LEU A 353 -8.95 -3.10 -15.97
C LEU A 353 -8.45 -3.81 -17.23
N GLY A 354 -7.57 -4.81 -17.07
CA GLY A 354 -7.04 -5.62 -18.18
C GLY A 354 -6.24 -4.76 -19.16
N GLY A 355 -6.41 -4.98 -20.48
CA GLY A 355 -5.71 -4.20 -21.51
C GLY A 355 -6.21 -2.76 -21.72
N ARG A 356 -7.18 -2.27 -20.92
CA ARG A 356 -7.73 -0.92 -21.07
C ARG A 356 -6.73 0.17 -20.62
N PRO A 357 -6.86 1.42 -21.09
CA PRO A 357 -6.07 2.54 -20.55
C PRO A 357 -6.24 2.67 -19.03
N GLN A 358 -5.22 2.30 -18.26
CA GLN A 358 -5.32 2.18 -16.80
C GLN A 358 -4.92 3.45 -16.04
N GLY A 359 -4.23 4.40 -16.70
CA GLY A 359 -3.56 5.52 -16.03
C GLY A 359 -4.49 6.32 -15.10
N THR A 360 -5.62 6.78 -15.62
CA THR A 360 -6.59 7.58 -14.85
C THR A 360 -7.18 6.81 -13.67
N LEU A 361 -7.61 5.56 -13.89
CA LEU A 361 -8.23 4.74 -12.85
C LEU A 361 -7.24 4.30 -11.77
N MET A 362 -5.99 4.01 -12.14
CA MET A 362 -4.89 3.76 -11.21
C MET A 362 -4.51 5.03 -10.42
N GLY A 363 -4.58 6.20 -11.07
CA GLY A 363 -4.44 7.50 -10.41
C GLY A 363 -5.51 7.71 -9.36
N LEU A 364 -6.78 7.53 -9.70
CA LEU A 364 -7.92 7.66 -8.77
C LEU A 364 -7.82 6.67 -7.60
N LEU A 365 -7.41 5.42 -7.85
CA LEU A 365 -7.13 4.45 -6.80
C LEU A 365 -6.07 4.98 -5.82
N GLY A 366 -4.97 5.52 -6.33
CA GLY A 366 -3.89 6.10 -5.53
C GLY A 366 -4.29 7.36 -4.75
N SER A 367 -5.08 8.25 -5.38
CA SER A 367 -5.60 9.45 -4.74
C SER A 367 -6.57 9.10 -3.60
N ALA A 368 -7.49 8.15 -3.81
CA ALA A 368 -8.41 7.69 -2.76
C ALA A 368 -7.66 7.13 -1.54
N ALA A 369 -6.61 6.33 -1.76
CA ALA A 369 -5.73 5.86 -0.68
C ALA A 369 -5.02 7.01 0.06
N SER A 370 -4.68 8.09 -0.63
CA SER A 370 -4.01 9.22 0.00
C SER A 370 -5.01 10.06 0.79
N ILE A 371 -6.21 10.29 0.26
CA ILE A 371 -7.29 10.99 0.96
C ILE A 371 -7.67 10.25 2.25
N SER A 372 -7.82 8.92 2.21
CA SER A 372 -8.13 8.17 3.43
C SER A 372 -7.04 8.31 4.49
N ARG A 373 -5.77 8.32 4.08
CA ARG A 373 -4.60 8.56 4.94
C ARG A 373 -4.40 10.02 5.37
N ILE A 374 -5.21 10.96 4.86
CA ILE A 374 -5.25 12.36 5.32
C ILE A 374 -6.39 12.55 6.32
N VAL A 375 -7.52 11.85 6.14
CA VAL A 375 -8.74 12.10 6.93
C VAL A 375 -8.83 11.16 8.13
N LEU A 376 -8.63 9.86 7.94
CA LEU A 376 -8.92 8.86 8.98
C LEU A 376 -7.97 8.89 10.19
N PRO A 377 -6.67 9.23 10.07
CA PRO A 377 -5.79 9.40 11.23
C PRO A 377 -6.19 10.50 12.20
N LEU A 378 -7.09 11.40 11.79
CA LEU A 378 -7.61 12.47 12.64
C LEU A 378 -8.77 11.98 13.54
N LEU A 379 -9.41 10.85 13.20
CA LEU A 379 -10.56 10.33 13.94
C LEU A 379 -10.26 9.99 15.40
N PRO A 380 -9.13 9.33 15.75
CA PRO A 380 -8.80 9.01 17.15
C PRO A 380 -8.73 10.20 18.07
N ALA A 381 -8.38 11.37 17.53
CA ALA A 381 -8.29 12.60 18.29
C ALA A 381 -9.57 13.43 18.28
N ALA A 382 -10.40 13.28 17.25
CA ALA A 382 -11.69 13.96 17.17
C ALA A 382 -12.75 13.35 18.10
N ILE A 383 -12.50 12.14 18.63
CA ILE A 383 -13.44 11.37 19.43
C ILE A 383 -12.86 11.19 20.84
N PRO A 384 -13.65 11.37 21.93
CA PRO A 384 -13.14 11.29 23.30
C PRO A 384 -12.56 9.93 23.72
N THR A 385 -12.99 8.84 23.07
CA THR A 385 -12.54 7.48 23.35
C THR A 385 -12.23 6.75 22.04
N LEU A 386 -11.42 5.70 22.10
CA LEU A 386 -11.07 4.92 20.90
C LEU A 386 -12.19 3.96 20.47
N THR A 387 -13.15 3.65 21.34
CA THR A 387 -14.24 2.69 21.04
C THR A 387 -15.06 3.06 19.79
N PRO A 388 -15.53 4.30 19.60
CA PRO A 388 -16.27 4.68 18.39
C PRO A 388 -15.38 4.64 17.12
N VAL A 389 -14.08 4.87 17.25
CA VAL A 389 -13.12 4.76 16.14
C VAL A 389 -13.08 3.32 15.63
N PHE A 390 -12.97 2.33 16.54
CA PHE A 390 -12.98 0.92 16.16
C PHE A 390 -14.34 0.50 15.59
N TRP A 391 -15.46 1.05 16.07
CA TRP A 391 -16.78 0.82 15.47
C TRP A 391 -16.84 1.32 14.02
N ILE A 392 -16.29 2.50 13.75
CA ILE A 392 -16.18 3.03 12.37
C ILE A 392 -15.38 2.04 11.52
N ASN A 393 -14.22 1.57 11.98
CA ASN A 393 -13.41 0.58 11.25
C ASN A 393 -14.18 -0.73 10.99
N ILE A 394 -14.95 -1.24 11.95
CA ILE A 394 -15.79 -2.43 11.78
C ILE A 394 -16.83 -2.20 10.68
N VAL A 395 -17.52 -1.06 10.68
CA VAL A 395 -18.51 -0.70 9.65
C VAL A 395 -17.84 -0.58 8.27
N LEU A 396 -16.65 0.02 8.18
CA LEU A 396 -15.88 0.09 6.94
C LEU A 396 -15.47 -1.30 6.43
N CYS A 397 -15.09 -2.22 7.32
CA CYS A 397 -14.77 -3.59 6.94
C CYS A 397 -16.02 -4.35 6.46
N ALA A 398 -17.11 -4.31 7.24
CA ALA A 398 -18.35 -5.01 6.92
C ALA A 398 -18.97 -4.52 5.61
N SER A 399 -18.98 -3.20 5.38
CA SER A 399 -19.44 -2.62 4.12
C SER A 399 -18.55 -3.00 2.93
N SER A 400 -17.22 -3.07 3.11
CA SER A 400 -16.30 -3.53 2.06
C SER A 400 -16.53 -4.99 1.68
N MET A 401 -16.74 -5.86 2.67
CA MET A 401 -17.07 -7.27 2.45
C MET A 401 -18.40 -7.43 1.72
N ALA A 402 -19.44 -6.72 2.16
CA ALA A 402 -20.77 -6.76 1.56
C ALA A 402 -20.75 -6.25 0.10
N LEU A 403 -20.08 -5.11 -0.16
CA LEU A 403 -19.97 -4.55 -1.51
C LEU A 403 -19.18 -5.46 -2.45
N LEU A 404 -18.08 -6.06 -1.98
CA LEU A 404 -17.30 -6.99 -2.78
C LEU A 404 -18.08 -8.27 -3.07
N TRP A 405 -18.83 -8.79 -2.10
CA TRP A 405 -19.71 -9.94 -2.28
C TRP A 405 -20.78 -9.64 -3.33
N TRP A 406 -21.49 -8.50 -3.19
CA TRP A 406 -22.48 -8.04 -4.16
C TRP A 406 -21.90 -7.88 -5.56
N TYR A 407 -20.74 -7.23 -5.69
CA TYR A 407 -20.07 -7.06 -6.98
C TYR A 407 -19.67 -8.40 -7.60
N SER A 408 -19.15 -9.34 -6.79
CA SER A 408 -18.82 -10.69 -7.25
C SER A 408 -20.05 -11.43 -7.79
N THR A 409 -21.20 -11.33 -7.11
CA THR A 409 -22.46 -11.90 -7.59
C THR A 409 -22.93 -11.24 -8.88
N LEU A 410 -22.79 -9.92 -9.00
CA LEU A 410 -23.13 -9.17 -10.22
C LEU A 410 -22.27 -9.62 -11.42
N VAL A 411 -20.95 -9.75 -11.22
CA VAL A 411 -20.02 -10.24 -12.23
C VAL A 411 -20.37 -11.66 -12.65
N HIS A 412 -20.67 -12.55 -11.68
CA HIS A 412 -21.05 -13.92 -11.99
C HIS A 412 -22.33 -14.00 -12.83
N LYS A 413 -23.39 -13.27 -12.44
CA LYS A 413 -24.64 -13.19 -13.20
C LYS A 413 -24.42 -12.66 -14.62
N THR A 414 -23.61 -11.61 -14.78
CA THR A 414 -23.31 -11.03 -16.08
C THR A 414 -22.55 -12.02 -16.97
N LYS A 415 -21.55 -12.72 -16.43
CA LYS A 415 -20.80 -13.74 -17.18
C LYS A 415 -21.69 -14.89 -17.65
N MET A 416 -22.61 -15.35 -16.79
CA MET A 416 -23.56 -16.40 -17.18
C MET A 416 -24.51 -15.94 -18.30
N ALA A 417 -25.00 -14.69 -18.24
CA ALA A 417 -25.83 -14.13 -19.30
C ALA A 417 -25.07 -14.01 -20.64
N MET A 418 -23.83 -13.50 -20.61
CA MET A 418 -23.00 -13.41 -21.82
C MET A 418 -22.70 -14.79 -22.44
N LEU A 419 -22.43 -15.80 -21.62
CA LEU A 419 -22.21 -17.16 -22.12
C LEU A 419 -23.47 -17.73 -22.77
N ALA A 420 -24.65 -17.47 -22.20
CA ALA A 420 -25.92 -17.86 -22.81
C ALA A 420 -26.17 -17.14 -24.14
N ASP A 421 -25.83 -15.84 -24.23
CA ASP A 421 -25.94 -15.08 -25.49
C ASP A 421 -24.99 -15.61 -26.57
N VAL A 422 -23.75 -15.95 -26.21
CA VAL A 422 -22.77 -16.56 -27.13
C VAL A 422 -23.24 -17.95 -27.57
N GLU A 423 -23.75 -18.78 -26.66
CA GLU A 423 -24.31 -20.09 -27.00
C GLU A 423 -25.51 -19.96 -27.95
N ASN A 424 -26.41 -18.99 -27.69
CA ASN A 424 -27.54 -18.69 -28.56
C ASN A 424 -27.07 -18.20 -29.94
N ALA A 425 -26.10 -17.31 -30.01
CA ALA A 425 -25.52 -16.84 -31.26
C ALA A 425 -24.88 -17.99 -32.06
N PHE A 426 -24.16 -18.89 -31.39
CA PHE A 426 -23.57 -20.07 -32.01
C PHE A 426 -24.66 -21.02 -32.56
N ARG A 427 -25.75 -21.23 -31.81
CA ARG A 427 -26.91 -22.02 -32.28
C ARG A 427 -27.61 -21.39 -33.50
N ILE A 428 -27.63 -20.06 -33.62
CA ILE A 428 -28.20 -19.36 -34.78
C ILE A 428 -27.29 -19.49 -36.01
N VAL A 429 -25.97 -19.39 -35.83
CA VAL A 429 -24.99 -19.48 -36.93
C VAL A 429 -24.74 -20.92 -37.37
N SER A 430 -24.93 -21.89 -36.47
CA SER A 430 -24.86 -23.34 -36.73
C SER A 430 -26.18 -24.00 -36.31
N PRO A 431 -27.26 -23.83 -37.09
CA PRO A 431 -28.53 -24.44 -36.76
C PRO A 431 -28.38 -25.97 -36.70
N PRO A 432 -28.96 -26.63 -35.69
CA PRO A 432 -29.10 -28.09 -35.73
C PRO A 432 -30.01 -28.41 -36.92
N ASN A 433 -29.45 -29.10 -37.90
CA ASN A 433 -29.99 -29.38 -39.25
C ASN A 433 -29.58 -28.38 -40.33
N ASP A 434 -28.29 -28.41 -40.70
CA ASP A 434 -27.97 -28.32 -42.13
C ASP A 434 -28.44 -29.63 -42.79
N PRO A 435 -29.44 -29.62 -43.69
CA PRO A 435 -29.87 -30.82 -44.42
C PRO A 435 -28.77 -31.41 -45.34
N ARG A 436 -27.60 -30.76 -45.45
CA ARG A 436 -26.40 -31.28 -46.12
C ARG A 436 -25.30 -31.75 -45.16
N SER A 437 -25.52 -31.67 -43.85
CA SER A 437 -24.59 -32.25 -42.87
C SER A 437 -24.67 -33.78 -42.91
N PRO A 438 -23.56 -34.49 -43.18
CA PRO A 438 -23.53 -35.96 -43.18
C PRO A 438 -23.77 -36.57 -41.79
N LEU A 439 -23.88 -35.75 -40.73
CA LEU A 439 -24.13 -36.16 -39.35
C LEU A 439 -25.55 -35.83 -38.86
N GLY A 440 -26.39 -35.21 -39.70
CA GLY A 440 -27.73 -34.74 -39.34
C GLY A 440 -28.89 -35.39 -40.10
N SER A 441 -28.73 -36.60 -40.64
CA SER A 441 -29.88 -37.32 -41.20
C SER A 441 -30.57 -38.10 -40.08
N ASP A 442 -31.77 -37.67 -39.67
CA ASP A 442 -32.67 -38.54 -38.93
C ASP A 442 -32.92 -39.83 -39.74
N LYS A 443 -33.01 -40.97 -39.05
CA LYS A 443 -33.36 -42.24 -39.68
C LYS A 443 -34.76 -42.12 -40.29
N ALA A 444 -34.83 -42.10 -41.61
CA ALA A 444 -36.10 -42.29 -42.31
C ALA A 444 -36.52 -43.75 -42.11
N ASP A 445 -37.54 -43.97 -41.29
CA ASP A 445 -38.24 -45.25 -41.23
C ASP A 445 -38.92 -45.47 -42.59
N PHE A 446 -38.38 -46.40 -43.38
CA PHE A 446 -39.07 -46.87 -44.58
C PHE A 446 -40.22 -47.79 -44.15
N PRO A 447 -41.45 -47.59 -44.65
CA PRO A 447 -42.55 -48.48 -44.32
C PRO A 447 -42.29 -49.86 -44.92
N ASP A 448 -42.35 -50.88 -44.06
CA ASP A 448 -42.24 -52.30 -44.45
C ASP A 448 -43.30 -52.64 -45.50
N LYS A 449 -42.86 -53.33 -46.55
CA LYS A 449 -43.70 -53.81 -47.66
C LYS A 449 -44.57 -55.00 -47.27
#